data_AF-T1EHH9-F1
#
_entry.id   AF-T1EHH9-F1
#
_cell.length_a   1.000
_cell.length_b   1.000
_cell.length_c   1.000
_cell.angle_alpha   90.00
_cell.angle_beta   90.00
_cell.angle_gamma   90.00
#
_symmetry.space_group_name_H-M   'P 1'
#
loop_
_entity.id
_entity.type
_entity.pdbx_description
1 polymer ?
#
loop_
_entity_poly.entity_id
_entity_poly.type
_entity_poly.pdbx_seq_one_letter_code
_entity_poly.pdbx_strand_id
1 'polypeptide(L)'
;PSLSPPPSYQCTFTNCLKAFKKLSQLQTHTRMHTGERPYPCPWPECGWRFARSDELTRHYRKHSGDRPYVCGVCGRTFARSDHLKLHSKRHV
;
A
#
# COMPACT_ATOMS: atom_id res chain seq x y z
N PRO A 1 15.92 35.94 -1.58
CA PRO A 1 16.03 34.47 -1.41
C PRO A 1 14.84 33.75 -2.07
N SER A 2 15.00 33.40 -3.35
CA SER A 2 14.02 32.64 -4.12
C SER A 2 14.05 31.18 -3.67
N LEU A 3 13.07 30.77 -2.86
CA LEU A 3 12.81 29.36 -2.59
C LEU A 3 12.21 28.73 -3.85
N SER A 4 13.07 28.26 -4.75
CA SER A 4 12.66 27.32 -5.79
C SER A 4 12.07 26.09 -5.07
N PRO A 5 10.82 25.68 -5.38
CA PRO A 5 10.28 24.47 -4.80
C PRO A 5 11.19 23.29 -5.16
N PRO A 6 11.37 22.31 -4.25
CA PRO A 6 12.22 21.16 -4.54
C PRO A 6 11.74 20.46 -5.81
N PRO A 7 12.65 19.92 -6.64
CA PRO A 7 12.27 19.25 -7.88
C PRO A 7 11.26 18.14 -7.57
N SER A 8 10.06 18.27 -8.16
CA SER A 8 8.99 17.29 -8.04
C SER A 8 9.01 16.35 -9.24
N TYR A 9 8.84 15.06 -8.98
CA TYR A 9 8.80 14.02 -10.02
C TYR A 9 7.39 13.93 -10.57
N GLN A 10 7.17 14.42 -11.79
CA GLN A 10 5.86 14.48 -12.43
C GLN A 10 5.58 13.20 -13.22
N CYS A 11 4.34 12.75 -13.20
CA CYS A 11 3.88 11.70 -14.10
C CYS A 11 3.76 12.25 -15.52
N THR A 12 4.27 11.51 -16.50
CA THR A 12 4.25 11.89 -17.92
C THR A 12 3.14 11.21 -18.71
N PHE A 13 2.31 10.39 -18.07
CA PHE A 13 1.17 9.75 -18.73
C PHE A 13 0.07 10.77 -19.04
N THR A 14 -0.54 10.63 -20.23
CA THR A 14 -1.66 11.48 -20.67
C THR A 14 -2.78 11.49 -19.62
N ASN A 15 -3.30 12.68 -19.32
CA ASN A 15 -4.34 12.91 -18.30
C ASN A 15 -3.94 12.54 -16.85
N CYS A 16 -2.65 12.39 -16.54
CA CYS A 16 -2.18 12.17 -15.18
C CYS A 16 -1.40 13.38 -14.64
N LEU A 17 -2.05 14.19 -13.79
CA LEU A 17 -1.43 15.39 -13.19
C LEU A 17 -0.73 15.11 -11.84
N LYS A 18 -0.36 13.86 -11.57
CA LYS A 18 0.25 13.49 -10.28
C LYS A 18 1.74 13.84 -10.25
N ALA A 19 2.16 14.47 -9.16
CA ALA A 19 3.56 14.74 -8.86
C ALA A 19 3.96 14.15 -7.52
N PHE A 20 5.22 13.76 -7.40
CA PHE A 20 5.76 13.04 -6.25
C PHE A 20 7.03 13.70 -5.73
N LYS A 21 7.28 13.55 -4.42
CA LYS A 21 8.49 14.08 -3.78
C LYS A 21 9.72 13.18 -4.01
N LYS A 22 9.50 11.92 -4.40
CA LYS A 22 10.56 10.91 -4.60
C LYS A 22 10.35 10.17 -5.91
N LEU A 23 11.44 9.86 -6.60
CA LEU A 23 11.41 9.07 -7.83
C LEU A 23 10.77 7.69 -7.63
N SER A 24 11.09 7.02 -6.52
CA SER A 24 10.52 5.69 -6.19
C SER A 24 8.99 5.71 -6.07
N GLN A 25 8.42 6.82 -5.62
CA GLN A 25 6.97 7.01 -5.55
C GLN A 25 6.38 7.20 -6.96
N LEU A 26 7.04 7.98 -7.81
CA LEU A 26 6.66 8.10 -9.22
C LEU A 26 6.73 6.74 -9.92
N GLN A 27 7.82 6.00 -9.78
CA GLN A 27 7.97 4.66 -10.36
C GLN A 27 6.90 3.68 -9.87
N THR A 28 6.58 3.71 -8.58
CA THR A 28 5.51 2.86 -8.04
C THR A 28 4.15 3.31 -8.57
N HIS A 29 3.96 4.61 -8.78
CA HIS A 29 2.74 5.15 -9.38
C HIS A 29 2.60 4.75 -10.85
N THR A 30 3.66 4.82 -11.67
CA THR A 30 3.57 4.48 -13.10
C THR A 30 3.13 3.04 -13.36
N ARG A 31 3.38 2.12 -12.42
CA ARG A 31 2.84 0.75 -12.45
C ARG A 31 1.31 0.68 -12.54
N MET A 32 0.60 1.70 -12.06
CA MET A 32 -0.86 1.76 -12.18
C MET A 32 -1.32 2.03 -13.62
N HIS A 33 -0.47 2.67 -14.43
CA HIS A 33 -0.75 2.96 -15.84
C HIS A 33 -0.30 1.80 -16.72
N THR A 34 0.88 1.24 -16.44
CA THR A 34 1.43 0.12 -17.24
C THR A 34 0.82 -1.23 -16.87
N GLY A 35 0.15 -1.34 -15.72
CA GLY A 35 -0.36 -2.60 -15.19
C GLY A 35 0.73 -3.54 -14.66
N GLU A 36 1.97 -3.07 -14.55
CA GLU A 36 3.10 -3.87 -14.07
C GLU A 36 2.87 -4.34 -12.63
N ARG A 37 2.96 -5.66 -12.42
CA ARG A 37 2.79 -6.30 -11.11
C ARG A 37 3.99 -7.19 -10.79
N PRO A 38 5.11 -6.60 -10.35
CA PRO A 38 6.36 -7.32 -10.14
C PRO A 38 6.34 -8.22 -8.90
N TYR A 39 5.35 -8.09 -8.02
CA TYR A 39 5.30 -8.85 -6.76
C TYR A 39 4.26 -10.00 -6.83
N PRO A 40 4.66 -11.21 -7.23
CA PRO A 40 3.77 -12.38 -7.21
C PRO A 40 3.53 -12.88 -5.79
N CYS A 41 2.33 -13.40 -5.53
CA CYS A 41 2.04 -14.15 -4.33
C CYS A 41 2.83 -15.47 -4.34
N PRO A 42 3.59 -15.79 -3.27
CA PRO A 42 4.34 -17.04 -3.20
C PRO A 42 3.46 -18.27 -2.96
N TRP A 43 2.16 -18.07 -2.71
CA TRP A 43 1.23 -19.17 -2.46
C TRP A 43 0.85 -19.86 -3.77
N PRO A 44 1.14 -21.18 -3.95
CA PRO A 44 1.08 -21.86 -5.25
C PRO A 44 -0.27 -21.75 -5.98
N GLU A 45 -1.39 -22.00 -5.30
CA GLU A 45 -2.72 -21.92 -5.91
C GLU A 45 -3.30 -20.50 -6.01
N CYS A 46 -2.60 -19.46 -5.54
CA CYS A 46 -3.12 -18.11 -5.57
C CYS A 46 -2.95 -17.47 -6.96
N GLY A 47 -1.72 -17.41 -7.48
CA GLY A 47 -1.42 -16.77 -8.76
C GLY A 47 -1.60 -15.23 -8.81
N TRP A 48 -1.97 -14.58 -7.70
CA TRP A 48 -2.17 -13.13 -7.66
C TRP A 48 -0.83 -12.38 -7.72
N ARG A 49 -0.82 -11.22 -8.39
CA ARG A 49 0.35 -10.33 -8.47
C ARG A 49 -0.03 -8.91 -8.05
N PHE A 50 0.91 -8.21 -7.42
CA PHE A 50 0.73 -6.88 -6.85
C PHE A 50 1.73 -5.88 -7.43
N ALA A 51 1.33 -4.60 -7.46
CA ALA A 51 2.18 -3.51 -7.93
C ALA A 51 3.19 -3.05 -6.85
N ARG A 52 2.90 -3.37 -5.57
CA ARG A 52 3.73 -3.00 -4.42
C ARG A 52 3.96 -4.18 -3.47
N SER A 53 5.07 -4.13 -2.74
CA SER A 53 5.43 -5.14 -1.75
C SER A 53 4.53 -5.13 -0.52
N ASP A 54 4.12 -3.95 -0.04
CA ASP A 54 3.20 -3.82 1.10
C ASP A 54 1.81 -4.40 0.80
N GLU A 55 1.35 -4.26 -0.46
CA GLU A 55 0.12 -4.89 -0.94
C GLU A 55 0.21 -6.42 -0.91
N LEU A 56 1.33 -6.98 -1.38
CA LEU A 56 1.62 -8.40 -1.32
C LEU A 56 1.66 -8.89 0.13
N THR A 57 2.41 -8.24 1.02
CA THR A 57 2.50 -8.64 2.44
C THR A 57 1.12 -8.64 3.09
N ARG A 58 0.31 -7.61 2.85
CA ARG A 58 -1.06 -7.54 3.36
C ARG A 58 -1.95 -8.64 2.78
N HIS A 59 -1.80 -8.96 1.51
CA HIS A 59 -2.52 -10.06 0.89
C HIS A 59 -2.11 -11.41 1.49
N TYR A 60 -0.81 -11.64 1.69
CA TYR A 60 -0.27 -12.88 2.25
C TYR A 60 -0.79 -13.21 3.64
N ARG A 61 -1.14 -12.19 4.44
CA ARG A 61 -1.84 -12.38 5.74
C ARG A 61 -3.18 -13.09 5.61
N LYS A 62 -3.83 -13.06 4.44
CA LYS A 62 -5.06 -13.83 4.19
C LYS A 62 -4.80 -15.33 4.13
N HIS A 63 -3.62 -15.73 3.67
CA HIS A 63 -3.23 -17.14 3.61
C HIS A 63 -2.70 -17.65 4.95
N SER A 64 -1.80 -16.89 5.58
CA SER A 64 -1.20 -17.29 6.86
C SER A 64 -2.13 -17.11 8.06
N GLY A 65 -3.22 -16.36 7.92
CA GLY A 65 -4.09 -15.99 9.03
C GLY A 65 -3.46 -14.99 10.01
N ASP A 66 -2.31 -14.41 9.67
CA ASP A 66 -1.59 -13.47 10.52
C ASP A 66 -2.43 -12.20 10.83
N ARG A 67 -2.56 -11.90 12.12
CA ARG A 67 -3.34 -10.79 12.67
C ARG A 67 -2.54 -10.04 13.75
N PRO A 68 -1.52 -9.26 13.36
CA PRO A 68 -0.58 -8.68 14.31
C PRO A 68 -1.16 -7.49 15.08
N TYR A 69 -2.33 -6.96 14.69
CA TYR A 69 -2.90 -5.77 15.32
C TYR A 69 -3.96 -6.17 16.32
N VAL A 70 -3.72 -5.90 17.61
CA VAL A 70 -4.61 -6.27 18.71
C VAL A 70 -5.32 -5.03 19.25
N CYS A 71 -6.62 -5.13 19.50
CA CYS A 71 -7.35 -4.10 20.24
C CYS A 71 -7.01 -4.20 21.73
N GLY A 72 -6.48 -3.12 22.30
CA GLY A 72 -6.15 -3.08 23.72
C GLY A 72 -7.37 -3.10 24.66
N VAL A 73 -8.57 -2.83 24.16
CA VAL A 73 -9.80 -2.80 24.99
C VAL A 73 -10.46 -4.17 25.06
N CYS A 74 -10.73 -4.79 23.91
CA CYS A 74 -11.48 -6.06 23.85
C CYS A 74 -10.66 -7.27 23.38
N GLY A 75 -9.34 -7.11 23.16
CA GLY A 75 -8.45 -8.19 22.73
C GLY A 75 -8.62 -8.67 21.28
N ARG A 76 -9.58 -8.11 20.53
CA ARG A 76 -9.85 -8.55 19.15
C ARG A 76 -8.66 -8.26 18.23
N THR A 77 -8.30 -9.24 17.41
CA THR A 77 -7.15 -9.13 16.49
C THR A 77 -7.56 -8.84 15.05
N PHE A 78 -6.70 -8.12 14.33
CA PHE A 78 -6.92 -7.64 12.97
C PHE A 78 -5.66 -7.86 12.11
N ALA A 79 -5.86 -8.15 10.82
CA ALA A 79 -4.77 -8.30 9.85
C ALA A 79 -4.22 -6.95 9.35
N ARG A 80 -4.95 -5.84 9.60
CA ARG A 80 -4.59 -4.49 9.15
C ARG A 80 -4.81 -3.44 10.24
N SER A 81 -3.91 -2.45 10.28
CA SER A 81 -3.94 -1.38 11.27
C SER A 81 -5.11 -0.42 11.08
N ASP A 82 -5.52 -0.14 9.85
CA ASP A 82 -6.66 0.72 9.55
C ASP A 82 -7.99 0.09 10.00
N HIS A 83 -8.10 -1.23 9.91
CA HIS A 83 -9.25 -1.96 10.45
C HIS A 83 -9.28 -1.88 11.99
N LEU A 84 -8.14 -2.06 12.65
CA LEU A 84 -8.04 -1.84 14.10
C LEU A 84 -8.44 -0.39 14.46
N LYS A 85 -7.92 0.62 13.76
CA LYS A 85 -8.27 2.03 14.02
C LYS A 85 -9.77 2.28 13.91
N LEU A 86 -10.42 1.78 12.87
CA LEU A 86 -11.87 1.89 12.71
C LEU A 86 -12.64 1.16 13.80
N HIS A 87 -12.17 -0.03 14.20
CA HIS A 87 -12.75 -0.77 15.30
C HIS A 87 -12.62 -0.02 16.63
N SER A 88 -11.44 0.53 16.93
CA SER A 88 -11.17 1.25 18.18
C SER A 88 -12.06 2.47 18.36
N LYS A 89 -12.51 3.11 17.27
CA LYS A 89 -13.50 4.21 17.34
C LYS A 89 -14.83 3.80 17.96
N ARG A 90 -15.15 2.50 18.01
CA ARG A 90 -16.39 1.97 18.61
C ARG A 90 -16.29 1.81 20.13
N HIS A 91 -15.09 1.98 20.70
CA HIS A 91 -14.85 1.95 22.15
C HIS A 91 -14.66 3.36 22.74
N VAL A 92 -14.82 4.39 21.90
CA VAL A 92 -14.81 5.79 22.30
C VAL A 92 -16.23 6.22 22.62
#